data_AF-A0A947TG64-F1
#
_entry.id   AF-A0A947TG64-F1
#
_cell.length_a   1.000
_cell.length_b   1.000
_cell.length_c   1.000
_cell.angle_alpha   90.00
_cell.angle_beta   90.00
_cell.angle_gamma   90.00
#
_symmetry.space_group_name_H-M   'P 1'
#
loop_
_entity.id
_entity.type
_entity.pdbx_description
1 polymer ?
#
loop_
_entity_poly.entity_id
_entity_poly.type
_entity_poly.pdbx_seq_one_letter_code
_entity_poly.pdbx_strand_id
1 'polypeptide(L)'
;MKRIKGVVVLIFCFMFSGCFAAAALPFLTAVSAVGWGVSGFGLYKVVQTTTGGEAQVRFDKEVFKDKVALSAIKGKTIAIYPTTGRETVRLAEVLLENGRFKIITPHAVEKALAPDRVIMDFDILTNQEKMNYMCEVCNKVKADGVLLVASARDAKVDVNALSFDRAESSLDFEVMLFSLKLKREIWRQKGQFVLKLGSRRPDSNEINNIFITAIAERFMEDVG
;
A
#
# COMPACT_ATOMS: atom_id res chain seq x y z
N MET A 1 64.66 -1.69 44.52
CA MET A 1 64.45 -0.24 44.25
C MET A 1 63.80 -0.06 42.88
N LYS A 2 62.76 0.80 42.82
CA LYS A 2 62.19 1.55 41.66
C LYS A 2 61.95 0.79 40.32
N ARG A 3 60.71 0.46 39.94
CA ARG A 3 59.63 1.27 39.31
C ARG A 3 59.78 1.51 37.78
N ILE A 4 58.71 1.13 37.06
CA ILE A 4 58.03 1.81 35.92
C ILE A 4 58.08 1.12 34.54
N LYS A 5 56.90 0.56 34.21
CA LYS A 5 56.03 0.71 33.03
C LYS A 5 56.65 0.79 31.62
N GLY A 6 56.17 -0.11 30.77
CA GLY A 6 56.10 0.07 29.32
C GLY A 6 55.03 -0.85 28.73
N VAL A 7 53.77 -0.43 28.79
CA VAL A 7 52.67 -1.07 28.04
C VAL A 7 52.73 -0.50 26.63
N VAL A 8 53.27 -1.29 25.69
CA VAL A 8 53.21 -0.99 24.26
C VAL A 8 51.91 -1.58 23.73
N VAL A 9 50.89 -0.73 23.59
CA VAL A 9 49.65 -1.07 22.87
C VAL A 9 49.96 -1.03 21.38
N LEU A 10 50.08 -2.21 20.79
CA LEU A 10 50.26 -2.39 19.35
C LEU A 10 48.87 -2.34 18.71
N ILE A 11 48.53 -1.17 18.15
CA ILE A 11 47.33 -0.93 17.35
C ILE A 11 47.48 -1.73 16.05
N PHE A 12 46.70 -2.80 15.94
CA PHE A 12 46.66 -3.65 14.75
C PHE A 12 45.70 -3.03 13.73
N CYS A 13 46.24 -2.24 12.82
CA CYS A 13 45.54 -1.77 11.62
C CYS A 13 45.32 -2.94 10.66
N PHE A 14 44.15 -3.59 10.73
CA PHE A 14 43.67 -4.44 9.65
C PHE A 14 43.18 -3.58 8.48
N MET A 15 44.10 -3.27 7.57
CA MET A 15 43.76 -2.92 6.19
C MET A 15 43.59 -4.23 5.41
N PHE A 16 42.37 -4.73 5.32
CA PHE A 16 42.00 -5.67 4.25
C PHE A 16 41.47 -4.86 3.07
N SER A 17 42.39 -4.54 2.15
CA SER A 17 42.10 -4.29 0.75
C SER A 17 41.68 -5.61 0.10
N GLY A 18 40.39 -5.81 -0.12
CA GLY A 18 39.84 -6.98 -0.78
C GLY A 18 38.46 -6.67 -1.33
N CYS A 19 38.31 -6.81 -2.64
CA CYS A 19 37.15 -6.42 -3.44
C CYS A 19 35.90 -7.22 -3.05
N PHE A 20 35.04 -6.65 -2.20
CA PHE A 20 33.63 -7.06 -2.07
C PHE A 20 32.75 -6.01 -2.76
N ALA A 21 32.73 -6.04 -4.09
CA ALA A 21 31.65 -5.41 -4.83
C ALA A 21 30.46 -6.38 -4.86
N ALA A 22 29.27 -5.85 -4.54
CA ALA A 22 27.95 -6.48 -4.68
C ALA A 22 27.46 -7.41 -3.54
N ALA A 23 27.58 -6.99 -2.28
CA ALA A 23 26.70 -7.47 -1.21
C ALA A 23 26.48 -6.38 -0.14
N ALA A 24 25.97 -5.22 -0.55
CA ALA A 24 25.46 -4.19 0.35
C ALA A 24 24.60 -3.20 -0.46
N LEU A 25 23.33 -3.52 -0.66
CA LEU A 25 22.28 -2.51 -0.86
C LEU A 25 21.53 -2.34 0.48
N PRO A 26 22.09 -1.65 1.49
CA PRO A 26 21.28 -1.08 2.54
C PRO A 26 20.83 0.32 2.08
N PHE A 27 19.52 0.53 2.04
CA PHE A 27 18.94 1.84 2.38
C PHE A 27 19.50 3.08 1.65
N LEU A 28 19.24 3.19 0.35
CA LEU A 28 19.03 4.52 -0.25
C LEU A 28 17.60 4.99 0.02
N THR A 29 17.26 5.18 1.29
CA THR A 29 16.23 6.15 1.71
C THR A 29 16.94 7.34 2.33
N ALA A 30 17.85 7.94 1.55
CA ALA A 30 18.38 9.26 1.86
C ALA A 30 17.30 10.28 1.48
N VAL A 31 16.39 10.49 2.43
CA VAL A 31 15.89 11.81 2.85
C VAL A 31 16.08 12.91 1.80
N SER A 32 15.19 12.98 0.82
CA SER A 32 14.88 14.24 0.14
C SER A 32 13.96 15.06 1.03
N ALA A 33 14.50 15.52 2.16
CA ALA A 33 13.90 16.54 3.00
C ALA A 33 14.32 17.91 2.48
N VAL A 34 13.57 18.48 1.54
CA VAL A 34 13.51 19.94 1.35
C VAL A 34 12.10 20.30 0.85
N GLY A 35 11.31 20.93 1.74
CA GLY A 35 9.89 21.24 1.57
C GLY A 35 9.07 19.95 1.70
N TRP A 36 8.15 19.73 2.62
CA TRP A 36 7.07 20.57 3.10
C TRP A 36 6.97 20.40 4.62
N GLY A 37 7.15 21.50 5.34
CA GLY A 37 6.86 21.51 6.76
C GLY A 37 5.35 21.55 7.01
N VAL A 38 4.98 21.00 8.17
CA VAL A 38 3.70 21.17 8.89
C VAL A 38 2.60 20.15 8.56
N SER A 39 2.71 18.93 9.11
CA SER A 39 1.82 18.38 10.16
C SER A 39 1.57 16.85 10.03
N GLY A 40 2.06 16.08 11.01
CA GLY A 40 1.69 14.68 11.25
C GLY A 40 2.37 13.66 10.31
N PHE A 41 3.06 12.68 10.88
CA PHE A 41 3.69 11.55 10.17
C PHE A 41 2.68 10.76 9.32
N GLY A 42 2.40 11.20 8.10
CA GLY A 42 1.84 10.33 7.07
C GLY A 42 2.91 9.32 6.69
N LEU A 43 2.63 8.03 6.83
CA LEU A 43 3.53 6.98 6.35
C LEU A 43 3.64 7.12 4.83
N TYR A 44 4.86 7.31 4.35
CA TYR A 44 5.16 7.46 2.93
C TYR A 44 6.01 6.28 2.46
N LYS A 45 5.65 5.69 1.33
CA LYS A 45 6.52 4.77 0.59
C LYS A 45 6.95 5.46 -0.70
N VAL A 46 8.24 5.79 -0.81
CA VAL A 46 8.84 6.36 -2.03
C VAL A 46 9.67 5.27 -2.69
N VAL A 47 9.44 5.04 -3.98
CA VAL A 47 10.15 4.07 -4.80
C VAL A 47 10.63 4.77 -6.06
N GLN A 48 11.92 4.66 -6.35
CA GLN A 48 12.49 5.14 -7.60
C GLN A 48 12.08 4.17 -8.73
N THR A 49 11.53 4.70 -9.81
CA THR A 49 11.10 3.90 -10.95
C THR A 49 12.27 3.58 -11.88
N THR A 50 12.13 2.53 -12.67
CA THR A 50 13.15 2.11 -13.67
C THR A 50 13.47 3.18 -14.71
N THR A 51 12.55 4.13 -14.91
CA THR A 51 12.68 5.26 -15.86
C THR A 51 13.31 6.52 -15.24
N GLY A 52 13.73 6.43 -13.98
CA GLY A 52 14.34 7.53 -13.22
C GLY A 52 13.32 8.52 -12.64
N GLY A 53 12.03 8.18 -12.65
CA GLY A 53 10.98 8.90 -11.93
C GLY A 53 10.89 8.44 -10.47
N GLU A 54 9.93 9.00 -9.75
CA GLU A 54 9.63 8.64 -8.36
C GLU A 54 8.14 8.35 -8.22
N ALA A 55 7.81 7.20 -7.66
CA ALA A 55 6.46 6.84 -7.26
C ALA A 55 6.36 6.92 -5.74
N GLN A 56 5.36 7.64 -5.24
CA GLN A 56 5.12 7.83 -3.83
C GLN A 56 3.69 7.45 -3.48
N VAL A 57 3.52 6.59 -2.48
CA VAL A 57 2.22 6.32 -1.86
C VAL A 57 2.20 7.07 -0.54
N ARG A 58 1.28 8.02 -0.40
CA ARG A 58 1.03 8.78 0.82
C ARG A 58 -0.26 8.27 1.43
N PHE A 59 -0.21 7.83 2.68
CA PHE A 59 -1.41 7.56 3.44
C PHE A 59 -1.76 8.79 4.27
N ASP A 60 -3.01 9.24 4.17
CA ASP A 60 -3.53 10.26 5.06
C ASP A 60 -3.56 9.74 6.50
N LYS A 61 -3.74 10.64 7.46
CA LYS A 61 -4.04 10.22 8.84
C LYS A 61 -5.21 9.23 8.80
N GLU A 62 -4.98 8.05 9.42
CA GLU A 62 -5.95 6.96 9.45
C GLU A 62 -7.36 7.49 9.73
N VAL A 63 -8.28 7.20 8.80
CA VAL A 63 -9.63 7.76 8.85
C VAL A 63 -10.45 7.03 9.89
N PHE A 64 -10.36 5.70 9.93
CA PHE A 64 -11.10 4.88 10.90
C PHE A 64 -10.47 3.50 11.10
N LYS A 65 -10.35 3.09 12.38
CA LYS A 65 -9.83 1.76 12.79
C LYS A 65 -10.52 1.24 14.03
N ASP A 66 -11.22 0.12 13.89
CA ASP A 66 -11.72 -0.64 15.03
C ASP A 66 -10.76 -1.80 15.34
N LYS A 67 -9.83 -1.56 16.28
CA LYS A 67 -8.80 -2.55 16.67
C LYS A 67 -9.38 -3.88 17.16
N VAL A 68 -10.53 -3.84 17.83
CA VAL A 68 -11.17 -5.06 18.38
C VAL A 68 -11.83 -5.85 17.25
N ALA A 69 -12.46 -5.17 16.31
CA ALA A 69 -13.01 -5.84 15.14
C ALA A 69 -11.92 -6.40 14.22
N LEU A 70 -10.82 -5.68 14.04
CA LEU A 70 -9.68 -6.14 13.23
C LEU A 70 -9.03 -7.40 13.83
N SER A 71 -8.85 -7.47 15.15
CA SER A 71 -8.32 -8.69 15.76
C SER A 71 -9.26 -9.89 15.58
N ALA A 72 -10.57 -9.68 15.55
CA ALA A 72 -11.56 -10.72 15.30
C ALA A 72 -11.56 -11.24 13.85
N ILE A 73 -11.01 -10.48 12.89
CA ILE A 73 -10.91 -10.89 11.48
C ILE A 73 -9.58 -11.56 11.13
N LYS A 74 -8.60 -11.58 12.05
CA LYS A 74 -7.34 -12.32 11.87
C LYS A 74 -7.61 -13.81 11.60
N GLY A 75 -6.99 -14.36 10.56
CA GLY A 75 -7.16 -15.77 10.17
C GLY A 75 -8.52 -16.11 9.55
N LYS A 76 -9.36 -15.11 9.26
CA LYS A 76 -10.67 -15.28 8.62
C LYS A 76 -10.59 -15.24 7.10
N THR A 77 -11.73 -15.49 6.45
CA THR A 77 -11.85 -15.45 5.00
C THR A 77 -12.20 -14.04 4.54
N ILE A 78 -11.33 -13.43 3.74
CA ILE A 78 -11.52 -12.09 3.19
C ILE A 78 -11.72 -12.18 1.69
N ALA A 79 -12.79 -11.59 1.18
CA ALA A 79 -13.02 -11.45 -0.24
C ALA A 79 -12.44 -10.12 -0.75
N ILE A 80 -11.71 -10.15 -1.86
CA ILE A 80 -11.26 -8.92 -2.53
C ILE A 80 -12.34 -8.54 -3.54
N TYR A 81 -12.95 -7.36 -3.35
CA TYR A 81 -13.99 -6.89 -4.26
C TYR A 81 -13.40 -6.60 -5.65
N PRO A 82 -14.03 -7.06 -6.74
CA PRO A 82 -13.53 -6.84 -8.09
C PRO A 82 -13.71 -5.38 -8.52
N THR A 83 -12.64 -4.79 -9.05
CA THR A 83 -12.68 -3.50 -9.74
C THR A 83 -12.35 -3.73 -11.23
N THR A 84 -12.51 -2.70 -12.06
CA THR A 84 -12.25 -2.77 -13.50
C THR A 84 -10.76 -2.95 -13.86
N GLY A 85 -9.85 -2.83 -12.89
CA GLY A 85 -8.40 -2.88 -13.08
C GLY A 85 -7.73 -4.17 -12.57
N ARG A 86 -6.48 -4.41 -13.02
CA ARG A 86 -5.63 -5.54 -12.55
C ARG A 86 -5.12 -5.38 -11.12
N GLU A 87 -5.31 -4.20 -10.53
CA GLU A 87 -4.94 -3.82 -9.18
C GLU A 87 -5.42 -4.82 -8.11
N THR A 88 -6.70 -5.18 -8.16
CA THR A 88 -7.32 -6.07 -7.17
C THR A 88 -6.84 -7.51 -7.31
N VAL A 89 -6.49 -7.95 -8.52
CA VAL A 89 -5.87 -9.26 -8.76
C VAL A 89 -4.51 -9.31 -8.10
N ARG A 90 -3.67 -8.29 -8.33
CA ARG A 90 -2.34 -8.23 -7.71
C ARG A 90 -2.44 -8.11 -6.19
N LEU A 91 -3.43 -7.39 -5.67
CA LEU A 91 -3.68 -7.29 -4.23
C LEU A 91 -4.00 -8.66 -3.63
N ALA A 92 -4.86 -9.44 -4.31
CA ALA A 92 -5.18 -10.79 -3.89
C ALA A 92 -3.94 -11.70 -3.88
N GLU A 93 -3.07 -11.61 -4.89
CA GLU A 93 -1.81 -12.36 -4.95
C GLU A 93 -0.90 -12.03 -3.77
N VAL A 94 -0.63 -10.74 -3.51
CA VAL A 94 0.26 -10.32 -2.41
C VAL A 94 -0.30 -10.75 -1.04
N LEU A 95 -1.62 -10.65 -0.85
CA LEU A 95 -2.27 -11.09 0.39
C LEU A 95 -2.29 -12.62 0.55
N LEU A 96 -2.41 -13.37 -0.56
CA LEU A 96 -2.30 -14.83 -0.57
C LEU A 96 -0.89 -15.30 -0.21
N GLU A 97 0.14 -14.67 -0.79
CA GLU A 97 1.55 -14.97 -0.52
C GLU A 97 1.90 -14.81 0.97
N ASN A 98 1.25 -13.88 1.67
CA ASN A 98 1.48 -13.64 3.08
C ASN A 98 0.88 -14.70 4.02
N GLY A 99 -0.14 -15.45 3.57
CA GLY A 99 -0.72 -16.58 4.31
C GLY A 99 -1.50 -16.26 5.59
N ARG A 100 -1.67 -14.98 5.96
CA ARG A 100 -2.39 -14.57 7.18
C ARG A 100 -3.92 -14.68 7.08
N PHE A 101 -4.46 -14.68 5.88
CA PHE A 101 -5.90 -14.72 5.61
C PHE A 101 -6.21 -15.74 4.54
N LYS A 102 -7.43 -16.28 4.55
CA LYS A 102 -7.97 -17.04 3.41
C LYS A 102 -8.54 -16.03 2.43
N ILE A 103 -7.90 -15.84 1.28
CA ILE A 103 -8.35 -14.83 0.32
C ILE A 103 -9.26 -15.47 -0.74
N ILE A 104 -10.43 -14.87 -0.94
CA ILE A 104 -11.28 -15.13 -2.11
C ILE A 104 -10.91 -14.12 -3.19
N THR A 105 -10.49 -14.61 -4.36
CA THR A 105 -9.97 -13.78 -5.44
C THR A 105 -11.09 -12.94 -6.10
N PRO A 106 -10.75 -11.78 -6.71
CA PRO A 106 -11.72 -10.94 -7.41
C PRO A 106 -12.55 -11.70 -8.44
N HIS A 107 -11.92 -12.61 -9.20
CA HIS A 107 -12.61 -13.42 -10.19
C HIS A 107 -13.65 -14.38 -9.57
N ALA A 108 -13.33 -14.97 -8.41
CA ALA A 108 -14.28 -15.83 -7.70
C ALA A 108 -15.47 -15.02 -7.16
N VAL A 109 -15.22 -13.79 -6.68
CA VAL A 109 -16.28 -12.86 -6.27
C VAL A 109 -17.14 -12.47 -7.47
N GLU A 110 -16.54 -12.07 -8.59
CA GLU A 110 -17.25 -11.71 -9.82
C GLU A 110 -18.11 -12.87 -10.33
N LYS A 111 -17.58 -14.10 -10.35
CA LYS A 111 -18.33 -15.29 -10.75
C LYS A 111 -19.54 -15.55 -9.83
N ALA A 112 -19.41 -15.28 -8.53
CA ALA A 112 -20.52 -15.42 -7.59
C ALA A 112 -21.58 -14.31 -7.74
N LEU A 113 -21.18 -13.13 -8.21
CA LEU A 113 -22.07 -11.98 -8.47
C LEU A 113 -22.62 -11.93 -9.89
N ALA A 114 -22.12 -12.78 -10.80
CA ALA A 114 -22.51 -12.84 -12.20
C ALA A 114 -24.02 -12.97 -12.49
N PRO A 115 -24.87 -13.58 -11.64
CA PRO A 115 -26.32 -13.56 -11.85
C PRO A 115 -26.93 -12.15 -11.78
N ASP A 116 -26.28 -11.23 -11.08
CA ASP A 116 -26.82 -9.91 -10.76
C ASP A 116 -26.12 -8.75 -11.50
N ARG A 117 -25.07 -9.06 -12.30
CA ARG A 117 -24.31 -8.30 -13.33
C ARG A 117 -24.00 -6.80 -13.15
N VAL A 118 -24.46 -6.12 -12.12
CA VAL A 118 -24.18 -4.70 -11.92
C VAL A 118 -23.01 -4.60 -10.95
N ILE A 119 -21.80 -4.46 -11.50
CA ILE A 119 -20.68 -3.89 -10.72
C ILE A 119 -21.15 -2.49 -10.37
N MET A 120 -21.60 -2.31 -9.14
CA MET A 120 -22.14 -1.03 -8.71
C MET A 120 -21.02 -0.02 -8.56
N ASP A 121 -21.26 1.18 -9.07
CA ASP A 121 -20.44 2.33 -8.73
C ASP A 121 -20.74 2.69 -7.28
N PHE A 122 -19.74 2.64 -6.41
CA PHE A 122 -19.95 2.97 -5.01
C PHE A 122 -20.21 4.46 -4.81
N ASP A 123 -19.86 5.32 -5.76
CA ASP A 123 -20.02 6.76 -5.57
C ASP A 123 -21.48 7.20 -5.62
N ILE A 124 -22.37 6.40 -6.23
CA ILE A 124 -23.81 6.69 -6.32
C ILE A 124 -24.65 6.07 -5.21
N LEU A 125 -24.07 5.20 -4.38
CA LEU A 125 -24.78 4.50 -3.32
C LEU A 125 -24.72 5.25 -1.99
N THR A 126 -25.83 5.24 -1.25
CA THR A 126 -25.84 5.67 0.15
C THR A 126 -25.01 4.71 1.01
N ASN A 127 -24.51 5.17 2.16
CA ASN A 127 -23.76 4.32 3.07
C ASN A 127 -24.53 3.05 3.47
N GLN A 128 -25.85 3.14 3.67
CA GLN A 128 -26.68 1.97 4.00
C GLN A 128 -26.74 0.97 2.85
N GLU A 129 -26.90 1.43 1.61
CA GLU A 129 -26.88 0.56 0.42
C GLU A 129 -25.52 -0.10 0.24
N LYS A 130 -24.42 0.63 0.46
CA LYS A 130 -23.07 0.04 0.46
C LYS A 130 -22.96 -1.09 1.48
N MET A 131 -23.42 -0.87 2.71
CA MET A 131 -23.34 -1.90 3.76
C MET A 131 -24.22 -3.11 3.46
N ASN A 132 -25.43 -2.89 2.95
CA ASN A 132 -26.33 -3.97 2.56
C ASN A 132 -25.74 -4.81 1.42
N TYR A 133 -25.18 -4.13 0.41
CA TYR A 133 -24.53 -4.80 -0.71
C TYR A 133 -23.29 -5.56 -0.28
N MET A 134 -22.45 -4.99 0.59
CA MET A 134 -21.29 -5.70 1.15
C MET A 134 -21.70 -6.95 1.94
N CYS A 135 -22.80 -6.88 2.70
CA CYS A 135 -23.37 -8.07 3.36
C CYS A 135 -23.76 -9.14 2.34
N GLU A 136 -24.41 -8.75 1.24
CA GLU A 136 -24.82 -9.66 0.18
C GLU A 136 -23.61 -10.33 -0.48
N VAL A 137 -22.59 -9.54 -0.83
CA VAL A 137 -21.32 -10.05 -1.38
C VAL A 137 -20.71 -11.07 -0.43
N CYS A 138 -20.52 -10.72 0.85
CA CYS A 138 -19.97 -11.63 1.86
C CYS A 138 -20.76 -12.94 1.97
N ASN A 139 -22.10 -12.87 1.99
CA ASN A 139 -22.96 -14.05 2.10
C ASN A 139 -22.86 -14.95 0.86
N LYS A 140 -22.83 -14.37 -0.35
CA LYS A 140 -22.72 -15.11 -1.62
C LYS A 140 -21.40 -15.86 -1.73
N VAL A 141 -20.30 -15.22 -1.36
CA VAL A 141 -18.95 -15.80 -1.44
C VAL A 141 -18.53 -16.55 -0.17
N LYS A 142 -19.35 -16.52 0.88
CA LYS A 142 -19.07 -17.07 2.21
C LYS A 142 -17.78 -16.49 2.84
N ALA A 143 -17.59 -15.18 2.70
CA ALA A 143 -16.50 -14.45 3.35
C ALA A 143 -16.94 -13.84 4.69
N ASP A 144 -15.99 -13.72 5.61
CA ASP A 144 -16.17 -13.03 6.89
C ASP A 144 -16.06 -11.49 6.74
N GLY A 145 -15.40 -11.03 5.67
CA GLY A 145 -15.31 -9.63 5.30
C GLY A 145 -14.93 -9.41 3.84
N VAL A 146 -15.09 -8.17 3.38
CA VAL A 146 -14.77 -7.74 2.03
C VAL A 146 -13.79 -6.57 2.09
N LEU A 147 -12.68 -6.69 1.38
CA LEU A 147 -11.69 -5.64 1.17
C LEU A 147 -11.94 -4.99 -0.19
N LEU A 148 -12.16 -3.68 -0.19
CA LEU A 148 -12.41 -2.86 -1.37
C LEU A 148 -11.31 -1.81 -1.50
N VAL A 149 -10.78 -1.65 -2.71
CA VAL A 149 -9.93 -0.52 -3.11
C VAL A 149 -10.77 0.35 -4.04
N ALA A 150 -11.18 1.52 -3.57
CA ALA A 150 -11.84 2.54 -4.36
C ALA A 150 -10.80 3.57 -4.80
N SER A 151 -10.48 3.61 -6.09
CA SER A 151 -9.68 4.70 -6.66
C SER A 151 -10.61 5.83 -7.07
N ALA A 152 -10.28 7.08 -6.72
CA ALA A 152 -10.93 8.21 -7.35
C ALA A 152 -10.60 8.19 -8.84
N ARG A 153 -11.57 8.50 -9.70
CA ARG A 153 -11.38 8.52 -11.17
C ARG A 153 -10.59 9.73 -11.65
N ASP A 154 -10.47 10.76 -10.81
CA ASP A 154 -9.87 12.04 -11.18
C ASP A 154 -8.36 12.05 -10.91
N ALA A 155 -7.58 11.49 -11.84
CA ALA A 155 -6.15 11.69 -11.85
C ALA A 155 -5.85 13.18 -12.09
N LYS A 156 -5.29 13.85 -11.09
CA LYS A 156 -4.86 15.24 -11.20
C LYS A 156 -3.46 15.25 -11.81
N VAL A 157 -3.31 15.89 -12.97
CA VAL A 157 -2.01 16.10 -13.60
C VAL A 157 -1.64 17.55 -13.39
N ASP A 158 -0.63 17.81 -12.57
CA ASP A 158 -0.08 19.14 -12.40
C ASP A 158 1.11 19.29 -13.36
N VAL A 159 0.89 20.10 -14.41
CA VAL A 159 1.92 20.46 -15.39
C VAL A 159 2.22 21.94 -15.24
N ASN A 160 3.11 22.29 -14.31
CA ASN A 160 3.61 23.66 -14.23
C ASN A 160 4.59 23.92 -15.38
N ALA A 161 4.09 24.48 -16.48
CA ALA A 161 4.90 24.81 -17.67
C ALA A 161 6.05 25.82 -17.40
N LEU A 162 6.02 26.50 -16.25
CA LEU A 162 7.01 27.49 -15.82
C LEU A 162 7.91 27.01 -14.66
N SER A 163 7.69 25.81 -14.14
CA SER A 163 8.55 25.24 -13.10
C SER A 163 9.61 24.32 -13.70
N PHE A 164 10.81 24.33 -13.12
CA PHE A 164 11.84 23.30 -13.38
C PHE A 164 11.51 21.97 -12.68
N ASP A 165 10.42 21.92 -11.91
CA ASP A 165 9.94 20.70 -11.29
C ASP A 165 9.42 19.71 -12.33
N ARG A 166 9.64 18.42 -12.04
CA ARG A 166 9.16 17.33 -12.89
C ARG A 166 7.63 17.31 -12.88
N ALA A 167 7.04 17.00 -14.03
CA ALA A 167 5.60 16.79 -14.14
C ALA A 167 5.12 15.73 -13.12
N GLU A 168 4.07 16.07 -12.38
CA GLU A 168 3.53 15.23 -11.31
C GLU A 168 2.10 14.80 -11.67
N SER A 169 1.81 13.51 -11.51
CA SER A 169 0.46 12.96 -11.59
C SER A 169 0.08 12.41 -10.22
N SER A 170 -1.07 12.80 -9.71
CA SER A 170 -1.59 12.30 -8.43
C SER A 170 -2.95 11.64 -8.60
N LEU A 171 -3.20 10.63 -7.76
CA LEU A 171 -4.41 9.82 -7.74
C LEU A 171 -4.82 9.60 -6.29
N ASP A 172 -5.99 10.12 -5.91
CA ASP A 172 -6.55 9.91 -4.58
C ASP A 172 -7.22 8.52 -4.52
N PHE A 173 -7.05 7.81 -3.41
CA PHE A 173 -7.61 6.47 -3.23
C PHE A 173 -8.13 6.24 -1.80
N GLU A 174 -9.07 5.31 -1.68
CA GLU A 174 -9.65 4.87 -0.42
C GLU A 174 -9.67 3.34 -0.39
N VAL A 175 -9.24 2.76 0.73
CA VAL A 175 -9.28 1.32 0.97
C VAL A 175 -10.15 1.08 2.19
N MET A 176 -11.08 0.13 2.08
CA MET A 176 -12.07 -0.17 3.12
C MET A 176 -12.17 -1.66 3.36
N LEU A 177 -12.24 -2.05 4.63
CA LEU A 177 -12.54 -3.41 5.06
C LEU A 177 -13.89 -3.43 5.77
N PHE A 178 -14.81 -4.23 5.23
CA PHE A 178 -16.12 -4.49 5.81
C PHE A 178 -16.16 -5.83 6.54
N SER A 179 -16.86 -5.89 7.68
CA SER A 179 -17.09 -7.14 8.42
C SER A 179 -18.55 -7.58 8.32
N LEU A 180 -18.79 -8.80 7.83
CA LEU A 180 -20.13 -9.40 7.78
C LEU A 180 -20.71 -9.57 9.19
N LYS A 181 -19.90 -10.04 10.14
CA LYS A 181 -20.34 -10.32 11.52
C LYS A 181 -20.85 -9.06 12.22
N LEU A 182 -20.14 -7.94 12.04
CA LEU A 182 -20.47 -6.67 12.69
C LEU A 182 -21.39 -5.79 11.83
N LYS A 183 -21.63 -6.17 10.57
CA LYS A 183 -22.41 -5.42 9.58
C LYS A 183 -21.97 -3.95 9.45
N ARG A 184 -20.67 -3.70 9.55
CA ARG A 184 -20.08 -2.37 9.45
C ARG A 184 -18.67 -2.43 8.90
N GLU A 185 -18.18 -1.28 8.46
CA GLU A 185 -16.77 -1.07 8.19
C GLU A 185 -15.96 -1.16 9.49
N ILE A 186 -14.79 -1.78 9.41
CA ILE A 186 -13.91 -2.00 10.56
C ILE A 186 -12.52 -1.38 10.37
N TRP A 187 -12.18 -1.03 9.13
CA TRP A 187 -10.97 -0.30 8.78
C TRP A 187 -11.19 0.48 7.49
N ARG A 188 -10.70 1.72 7.48
CA ARG A 188 -10.78 2.62 6.33
C ARG A 188 -9.53 3.50 6.30
N GLN A 189 -8.87 3.51 5.16
CA GLN A 189 -7.66 4.29 4.92
C GLN A 189 -7.82 5.09 3.64
N LYS A 190 -7.52 6.39 3.71
CA LYS A 190 -7.41 7.25 2.53
C LYS A 190 -5.95 7.55 2.24
N GLY A 191 -5.66 7.85 1.00
CA GLY A 191 -4.32 8.23 0.59
C GLY A 191 -4.27 8.80 -0.81
N GLN A 192 -3.05 9.12 -1.21
CA GLN A 192 -2.74 9.65 -2.51
C GLN A 192 -1.53 8.92 -3.08
N PHE A 193 -1.66 8.41 -4.30
CA PHE A 193 -0.55 7.95 -5.10
C PHE A 193 -0.03 9.11 -5.94
N VAL A 194 1.26 9.39 -5.87
CA VAL A 194 1.92 10.49 -6.55
C VAL A 194 3.04 9.94 -7.43
N LEU A 195 3.04 10.29 -8.70
CA LEU A 195 4.03 9.88 -9.68
C LEU A 195 4.73 11.11 -10.25
N LYS A 196 6.01 11.27 -9.90
CA LYS A 196 6.89 12.27 -10.50
C LYS A 196 7.57 11.65 -11.71
N LEU A 197 7.28 12.18 -12.90
CA LEU A 197 7.79 11.63 -14.15
C LEU A 197 9.30 11.89 -14.29
N GLY A 198 10.04 10.85 -14.69
CA GLY A 198 11.46 10.94 -15.01
C GLY A 198 11.69 11.29 -16.48
N SER A 199 12.71 10.67 -17.08
CA SER A 199 13.00 10.81 -18.51
C SER A 199 11.96 10.13 -19.41
N ARG A 200 11.22 9.15 -18.87
CA ARG A 200 10.17 8.39 -19.57
C ARG A 200 9.02 8.10 -18.60
N ARG A 201 7.85 7.81 -19.16
CA ARG A 201 6.70 7.33 -18.38
C ARG A 201 6.97 5.89 -17.93
N PRO A 202 6.88 5.57 -16.63
CA PRO A 202 7.00 4.20 -16.14
C PRO A 202 5.91 3.29 -16.70
N ASP A 203 6.18 1.99 -16.75
CA ASP A 203 5.19 1.00 -17.19
C ASP A 203 4.01 0.94 -16.21
N SER A 204 2.81 0.72 -16.73
CA SER A 204 1.59 0.63 -15.91
C SER A 204 1.66 -0.53 -14.91
N ASN A 205 2.32 -1.64 -15.23
CA ASN A 205 2.46 -2.74 -14.27
C ASN A 205 3.45 -2.38 -13.15
N GLU A 206 4.50 -1.63 -13.44
CA GLU A 206 5.44 -1.13 -12.41
C GLU A 206 4.71 -0.21 -11.42
N ILE A 207 3.94 0.74 -11.93
CA ILE A 207 3.13 1.67 -11.12
C ILE A 207 2.13 0.91 -10.25
N ASN A 208 1.37 -0.01 -10.86
CA ASN A 208 0.38 -0.83 -10.15
C ASN A 208 1.03 -1.70 -9.08
N ASN A 209 2.20 -2.28 -9.35
CA ASN A 209 2.92 -3.09 -8.38
C ASN A 209 3.34 -2.27 -7.16
N ILE A 210 3.90 -1.07 -7.35
CA ILE A 210 4.31 -0.18 -6.25
C ILE A 210 3.09 0.20 -5.40
N PHE A 211 2.03 0.65 -6.07
CA PHE A 211 0.78 1.07 -5.42
C PHE A 211 0.16 -0.04 -4.58
N ILE A 212 -0.03 -1.21 -5.18
CA ILE A 212 -0.71 -2.34 -4.53
C ILE A 212 0.13 -2.96 -3.43
N THR A 213 1.45 -3.03 -3.62
CA THR A 213 2.35 -3.51 -2.56
C THR A 213 2.28 -2.60 -1.34
N ALA A 214 2.24 -1.28 -1.54
CA ALA A 214 2.10 -0.33 -0.42
C ALA A 214 0.76 -0.47 0.31
N ILE A 215 -0.35 -0.64 -0.42
CA ILE A 215 -1.67 -0.90 0.18
C ILE A 215 -1.66 -2.20 0.97
N ALA A 216 -1.13 -3.28 0.39
CA ALA A 216 -1.07 -4.58 1.05
C ALA A 216 -0.21 -4.53 2.31
N GLU A 217 0.97 -3.91 2.26
CA GLU A 217 1.84 -3.70 3.43
C GLU A 217 1.12 -2.92 4.53
N ARG A 218 0.46 -1.81 4.17
CA ARG A 218 -0.28 -0.99 5.13
C ARG A 218 -1.42 -1.77 5.78
N PHE A 219 -2.17 -2.52 4.97
CA PHE A 219 -3.21 -3.41 5.46
C PHE A 219 -2.67 -4.48 6.41
N MET A 220 -1.53 -5.09 6.06
CA MET A 220 -0.88 -6.12 6.89
C MET A 220 -0.26 -5.56 8.17
N GLU A 221 0.17 -4.30 8.18
CA GLU A 221 0.64 -3.60 9.38
C GLU A 221 -0.54 -3.33 10.32
N ASP A 222 -1.66 -2.87 9.77
CA ASP A 222 -2.81 -2.45 10.59
C ASP A 222 -3.66 -3.61 11.10
N VAL A 223 -3.79 -4.68 10.30
CA VAL A 223 -4.60 -5.86 10.58
C VAL A 223 -3.75 -7.04 11.08
N GLY A 224 -2.42 -6.97 10.97
CA GLY A 224 -1.45 -7.97 11.47
C GLY A 224 -1.33 -8.03 12.98
#